data_AF-A0AAD9B2T4-F1
#
_entry.id   AF-A0AAD9B2T4-F1
#
_cell.length_a   1.000
_cell.length_b   1.000
_cell.length_c   1.000
_cell.angle_alpha   90.00
_cell.angle_beta   90.00
_cell.angle_gamma   90.00
#
_symmetry.space_group_name_H-M   'P 1'
#
loop_
_entity.id
_entity.type
_entity.pdbx_description
1 polymer ?
#
loop_
_entity_poly.entity_id
_entity_poly.type
_entity_poly.pdbx_seq_one_letter_code
_entity_poly.pdbx_strand_id
1 'polypeptide(L)'
;MSVNDRAEENESPEGTENETAEETEDDDVEEIEAPEDTEDETEEPAEETVEMRVETGKKQSAKSGAATYRCTFKREWTAEWPFITLGTTTSYYWCSICRHENSCAHQGKADVIRHIKSKGHRAKEQAIQSTTTIAPYYAPVSVGGMTAQDAKTRRAEVKVAVSMVEHNVPFAVADHFSPLLKECFKDSPTAQNYKCARTKTSCIINEAVAPHFRKELVMKMRTNPFTLITDGSNDTGHYTFHTFQHPF
;
A
#
# COMPACT_ATOMS: atom_id res chain seq x y z
N MET A 1 -69.88 16.34 16.73
CA MET A 1 -70.36 15.23 17.58
C MET A 1 -69.43 14.05 17.35
N SER A 2 -68.84 13.35 18.30
CA SER A 2 -68.56 13.54 19.72
C SER A 2 -67.71 12.32 20.09
N VAL A 3 -66.48 12.59 20.55
CA VAL A 3 -65.78 11.97 21.70
C VAL A 3 -65.94 10.46 22.02
N ASN A 4 -64.78 9.79 22.13
CA ASN A 4 -64.35 8.89 23.23
C ASN A 4 -65.03 7.50 23.40
N ASP A 5 -64.41 6.44 23.97
CA ASP A 5 -63.29 6.30 24.93
C ASP A 5 -62.86 4.81 25.10
N ARG A 6 -61.68 4.60 25.71
CA ARG A 6 -61.24 3.45 26.57
C ARG A 6 -60.93 2.08 25.92
N ALA A 7 -59.70 1.54 25.89
CA ALA A 7 -58.70 1.20 26.93
C ALA A 7 -59.04 -0.04 27.78
N GLU A 8 -58.25 -1.12 27.59
CA GLU A 8 -57.99 -2.14 28.61
C GLU A 8 -56.47 -2.43 28.66
N GLU A 9 -55.93 -2.26 29.86
CA GLU A 9 -54.61 -2.64 30.33
C GLU A 9 -54.60 -4.15 30.65
N ASN A 10 -53.43 -4.79 30.56
CA ASN A 10 -53.10 -5.86 31.50
C ASN A 10 -51.58 -6.09 31.61
N GLU A 11 -51.08 -5.63 32.76
CA GLU A 11 -50.12 -6.21 33.72
C GLU A 11 -49.00 -7.18 33.26
N SER A 12 -47.81 -6.87 33.81
CA SER A 12 -46.61 -7.72 33.93
C SER A 12 -46.82 -8.89 34.91
N PRO A 13 -45.84 -9.80 35.07
CA PRO A 13 -44.89 -9.57 36.18
C PRO A 13 -43.43 -9.97 35.92
N GLU A 14 -42.55 -9.17 36.53
CA GLU A 14 -41.34 -9.48 37.33
C GLU A 14 -40.51 -10.76 37.11
N GLY A 15 -39.20 -10.52 36.94
CA GLY A 15 -38.19 -10.95 37.90
C GLY A 15 -37.49 -12.29 37.65
N THR A 16 -36.18 -12.25 37.38
CA THR A 16 -35.16 -12.76 38.33
C THR A 16 -33.77 -12.32 37.87
N GLU A 17 -33.07 -11.75 38.84
CA GLU A 17 -31.66 -11.40 38.90
C GLU A 17 -30.77 -12.66 38.79
N ASN A 18 -29.57 -12.51 38.23
CA ASN A 18 -28.42 -13.23 38.77
C ASN A 18 -27.13 -12.46 38.45
N GLU A 19 -26.54 -11.91 39.52
CA GLU A 19 -25.17 -11.42 39.60
C GLU A 19 -24.21 -12.58 39.94
N THR A 20 -22.90 -12.27 39.94
CA THR A 20 -21.72 -13.03 40.39
C THR A 20 -21.10 -13.96 39.32
N ALA A 21 -19.78 -13.99 39.10
CA ALA A 21 -18.64 -13.53 39.89
C ALA A 21 -17.44 -13.10 39.00
N GLU A 22 -16.65 -12.17 39.51
CA GLU A 22 -15.25 -11.93 39.14
C GLU A 22 -14.37 -13.13 39.49
N GLU A 23 -13.23 -13.24 38.79
CA GLU A 23 -11.90 -13.79 39.16
C GLU A 23 -11.25 -14.36 37.88
N THR A 24 -9.97 -14.25 37.52
CA THR A 24 -8.77 -13.47 37.88
C THR A 24 -7.77 -13.82 36.76
N GLU A 25 -6.89 -12.88 36.44
CA GLU A 25 -5.48 -12.98 35.98
C GLU A 25 -4.95 -14.37 35.56
N ASP A 26 -4.32 -14.45 34.39
CA ASP A 26 -2.94 -14.96 34.28
C ASP A 26 -2.31 -14.57 32.92
N ASP A 27 -1.19 -13.86 33.04
CA ASP A 27 -0.18 -13.60 32.02
C ASP A 27 0.50 -14.92 31.62
N ASP A 28 0.71 -15.15 30.32
CA ASP A 28 1.78 -16.02 29.86
C ASP A 28 2.52 -15.37 28.69
N VAL A 29 3.65 -14.78 29.06
CA VAL A 29 4.76 -14.36 28.21
C VAL A 29 5.57 -15.61 27.90
N GLU A 30 5.59 -16.07 26.64
CA GLU A 30 6.67 -16.94 26.17
C GLU A 30 7.75 -16.08 25.50
N GLU A 31 8.72 -15.72 26.33
CA GLU A 31 10.09 -15.37 25.95
C GLU A 31 10.89 -16.68 25.88
N ILE A 32 11.46 -17.00 24.72
CA ILE A 32 12.55 -17.98 24.63
C ILE A 32 13.70 -17.35 23.85
N GLU A 33 14.82 -17.29 24.56
CA GLU A 33 16.07 -16.62 24.27
C GLU A 33 16.86 -17.24 23.10
N ALA A 34 17.74 -16.42 22.54
CA ALA A 34 18.83 -16.82 21.66
C ALA A 34 19.93 -17.61 22.42
N PRO A 35 20.76 -18.39 21.71
CA PRO A 35 22.12 -18.66 22.15
C PRO A 35 23.17 -18.02 21.23
N GLU A 36 24.16 -17.40 21.87
CA GLU A 36 25.37 -16.78 21.32
C GLU A 36 26.44 -17.80 20.89
N ASP A 37 27.25 -17.34 19.92
CA ASP A 37 28.67 -17.55 19.65
C ASP A 37 29.29 -18.94 19.39
N THR A 38 30.00 -19.03 18.26
CA THR A 38 31.48 -19.20 18.26
C THR A 38 32.08 -19.04 16.86
N GLU A 39 33.18 -18.30 16.82
CA GLU A 39 34.13 -18.14 15.70
C GLU A 39 34.89 -19.45 15.44
N ASP A 40 35.38 -19.68 14.21
CA ASP A 40 36.79 -19.98 13.88
C ASP A 40 36.96 -20.70 12.51
N GLU A 41 38.20 -20.67 12.06
CA GLU A 41 38.83 -20.61 10.74
C GLU A 41 38.86 -21.83 9.78
N THR A 42 39.08 -21.47 8.49
CA THR A 42 39.99 -22.06 7.47
C THR A 42 39.83 -23.47 6.84
N GLU A 43 39.80 -23.41 5.49
CA GLU A 43 40.57 -24.13 4.45
C GLU A 43 40.35 -25.63 4.08
N GLU A 44 39.84 -25.81 2.84
CA GLU A 44 40.24 -26.73 1.73
C GLU A 44 40.17 -28.29 1.95
N PRO A 45 40.10 -29.18 0.91
CA PRO A 45 40.53 -29.02 -0.49
C PRO A 45 39.67 -29.72 -1.61
N ALA A 46 40.04 -29.42 -2.86
CA ALA A 46 40.21 -30.26 -4.06
C ALA A 46 39.17 -31.31 -4.56
N GLU A 47 38.72 -31.06 -5.79
CA GLU A 47 38.76 -31.91 -7.02
C GLU A 47 38.04 -33.27 -7.10
N GLU A 48 37.13 -33.41 -8.08
CA GLU A 48 37.19 -34.52 -9.04
C GLU A 48 36.56 -34.17 -10.40
N THR A 49 37.25 -34.57 -11.46
CA THR A 49 37.01 -34.27 -12.88
C THR A 49 36.45 -35.49 -13.58
N VAL A 50 35.59 -35.33 -14.60
CA VAL A 50 35.40 -36.37 -15.65
C VAL A 50 35.02 -35.73 -17.02
N GLU A 51 36.00 -35.78 -17.93
CA GLU A 51 35.96 -36.15 -19.38
C GLU A 51 34.99 -35.44 -20.37
N MET A 52 35.24 -35.28 -21.68
CA MET A 52 36.30 -35.65 -22.61
C MET A 52 36.18 -34.81 -23.91
N ARG A 53 37.27 -34.80 -24.67
CA ARG A 53 37.70 -34.05 -25.86
C ARG A 53 36.87 -34.22 -27.15
N VAL A 54 36.74 -33.14 -27.95
CA VAL A 54 36.77 -33.20 -29.43
C VAL A 54 37.58 -32.02 -29.99
N GLU A 55 38.68 -32.34 -30.69
CA GLU A 55 39.46 -31.42 -31.51
C GLU A 55 38.77 -31.27 -32.88
N THR A 56 38.76 -30.12 -33.55
CA THR A 56 39.90 -29.61 -34.32
C THR A 56 39.43 -28.35 -35.05
N GLY A 57 40.34 -27.41 -35.28
CA GLY A 57 40.12 -26.33 -36.24
C GLY A 57 40.90 -25.06 -35.94
N LYS A 58 42.22 -25.08 -36.10
CA LYS A 58 43.01 -23.84 -36.16
C LYS A 58 42.63 -23.06 -37.42
N LYS A 59 41.92 -21.94 -37.26
CA LYS A 59 41.91 -20.83 -38.23
C LYS A 59 42.85 -19.75 -37.73
N GLN A 60 43.81 -19.40 -38.57
CA GLN A 60 44.87 -18.45 -38.27
C GLN A 60 44.38 -16.99 -38.23
N SER A 61 45.00 -16.24 -37.32
CA SER A 61 45.34 -14.81 -37.39
C SER A 61 44.24 -13.76 -37.21
N ALA A 62 44.39 -12.97 -36.13
CA ALA A 62 44.52 -11.51 -36.25
C ALA A 62 45.43 -10.97 -35.12
N LYS A 63 46.17 -9.92 -35.44
CA LYS A 63 47.24 -9.26 -34.66
C LYS A 63 46.81 -8.98 -33.21
N SER A 64 47.65 -9.36 -32.24
CA SER A 64 47.57 -8.86 -30.87
C SER A 64 47.93 -7.36 -30.87
N GLY A 65 46.94 -6.48 -30.80
CA GLY A 65 47.23 -5.05 -30.82
C GLY A 65 46.04 -4.11 -30.99
N ALA A 66 44.83 -4.50 -30.58
CA ALA A 66 43.76 -3.54 -30.37
C ALA A 66 43.63 -3.31 -28.87
N ALA A 67 43.84 -2.08 -28.40
CA ALA A 67 43.54 -1.71 -27.03
C ALA A 67 42.07 -2.10 -26.72
N THR A 68 41.86 -2.93 -25.72
CA THR A 68 40.53 -3.33 -25.28
C THR A 68 39.93 -2.19 -24.48
N TYR A 69 39.22 -1.30 -25.16
CA TYR A 69 38.43 -0.28 -24.48
C TYR A 69 37.15 -0.92 -23.97
N ARG A 70 36.96 -0.90 -22.65
CA ARG A 70 35.68 -1.28 -22.04
C ARG A 70 34.65 -0.23 -22.43
N CYS A 71 33.79 -0.58 -23.37
CA CYS A 71 32.71 0.29 -23.78
C CYS A 71 31.67 0.41 -22.66
N THR A 72 31.07 1.59 -22.55
CA THR A 72 29.99 1.86 -21.61
C THR A 72 28.66 1.97 -22.34
N PHE A 73 27.60 1.52 -21.69
CA PHE A 73 26.24 1.65 -22.13
C PHE A 73 25.85 3.12 -22.17
N LYS A 74 25.38 3.58 -23.32
CA LYS A 74 24.87 4.94 -23.47
C LYS A 74 23.35 4.91 -23.38
N ARG A 75 22.78 5.74 -22.51
CA ARG A 75 21.33 5.82 -22.30
C ARG A 75 20.56 6.18 -23.58
N GLU A 76 21.20 6.88 -24.51
CA GLU A 76 20.65 7.19 -25.84
C GLU A 76 20.22 5.95 -26.64
N TRP A 77 20.84 4.78 -26.41
CA TRP A 77 20.48 3.53 -27.09
C TRP A 77 19.08 3.04 -26.70
N THR A 78 18.56 3.47 -25.55
CA THR A 78 17.19 3.19 -25.10
C THR A 78 16.15 3.84 -26.02
N ALA A 79 16.49 4.94 -26.71
CA ALA A 79 15.59 5.57 -27.68
C ALA A 79 15.40 4.71 -28.94
N GLU A 80 16.46 4.01 -29.38
CA GLU A 80 16.39 3.08 -30.51
C GLU A 80 15.83 1.72 -30.10
N TRP A 81 16.13 1.26 -28.89
CA TRP A 81 15.68 -0.01 -28.36
C TRP A 81 15.07 0.15 -26.96
N PRO A 82 13.77 0.47 -26.85
CA PRO A 82 13.14 0.72 -25.55
C PRO A 82 13.14 -0.47 -24.59
N PHE A 83 13.34 -1.69 -25.11
CA PHE A 83 13.39 -2.91 -24.31
C PHE A 83 14.75 -3.16 -23.63
N ILE A 84 15.76 -2.33 -23.86
CA ILE A 84 17.05 -2.40 -23.17
C ILE A 84 17.24 -1.24 -22.19
N THR A 85 17.81 -1.51 -21.03
CA THR A 85 18.11 -0.49 -20.00
C THR A 85 19.52 -0.68 -19.43
N LEU A 86 20.05 0.31 -18.73
CA LEU A 86 21.33 0.17 -18.03
C LEU A 86 21.28 -1.04 -17.07
N GLY A 87 22.35 -1.82 -17.08
CA GLY A 87 22.50 -2.98 -16.20
C GLY A 87 23.11 -2.63 -14.85
N THR A 88 23.54 -3.65 -14.13
CA THR A 88 24.26 -3.63 -12.85
C THR A 88 25.49 -2.73 -12.92
N THR A 89 26.18 -2.72 -14.06
CA THR A 89 27.37 -1.88 -14.26
C THR A 89 27.29 -1.11 -15.57
N THR A 90 28.15 -0.09 -15.70
CA THR A 90 28.20 0.77 -16.88
C THR A 90 28.54 0.05 -18.18
N SER A 91 29.08 -1.17 -18.14
CA SER A 91 29.40 -1.97 -19.35
C SER A 91 28.39 -3.08 -19.62
N TYR A 92 27.30 -3.14 -18.87
CA TYR A 92 26.23 -4.13 -19.03
C TYR A 92 24.89 -3.45 -19.23
N TYR A 93 23.98 -4.17 -19.87
CA TYR A 93 22.61 -3.72 -20.10
C TYR A 93 21.63 -4.86 -19.89
N TRP A 94 20.47 -4.51 -19.36
CA TRP A 94 19.36 -5.42 -19.19
C TRP A 94 18.54 -5.48 -20.48
N CYS A 95 18.12 -6.69 -20.89
CA CYS A 95 17.15 -6.86 -21.97
C CYS A 95 15.85 -7.45 -21.42
N SER A 96 14.76 -6.70 -21.48
CA SER A 96 13.44 -7.11 -20.98
C SER A 96 12.82 -8.28 -21.76
N ILE A 97 13.13 -8.42 -23.05
CA ILE A 97 12.69 -9.56 -23.90
C ILE A 97 13.40 -10.84 -23.46
N CYS A 98 14.71 -10.78 -23.21
CA CYS A 98 15.50 -11.95 -22.83
C CYS A 98 15.44 -12.25 -21.34
N ARG A 99 15.05 -11.27 -20.52
CA ARG A 99 15.16 -11.26 -19.05
C ARG A 99 16.56 -11.64 -18.58
N HIS A 100 17.55 -11.07 -19.25
CA HIS A 100 18.95 -11.37 -18.99
C HIS A 100 19.79 -10.12 -19.19
N GLU A 101 20.84 -10.03 -18.37
CA GLU A 101 21.84 -9.00 -18.45
C GLU A 101 22.91 -9.37 -19.48
N ASN A 102 23.25 -8.45 -20.37
CA ASN A 102 24.18 -8.67 -21.47
C ASN A 102 25.33 -7.66 -21.38
N SER A 103 26.53 -8.09 -21.71
CA SER A 103 27.70 -7.19 -21.78
C SER A 103 27.73 -6.43 -23.11
N CYS A 104 27.99 -5.13 -23.04
CA CYS A 104 28.38 -4.31 -24.18
C CYS A 104 29.85 -3.86 -24.10
N ALA A 105 30.66 -4.48 -23.25
CA ALA A 105 32.03 -4.06 -22.97
C ALA A 105 32.96 -4.14 -24.18
N HIS A 106 32.69 -5.01 -25.16
CA HIS A 106 33.62 -5.30 -26.25
C HIS A 106 33.48 -4.33 -27.42
N GLN A 107 32.27 -4.12 -27.91
CA GLN A 107 31.99 -3.30 -29.09
C GLN A 107 30.75 -2.40 -28.91
N GLY A 108 30.33 -2.16 -27.67
CA GLY A 108 29.27 -1.21 -27.33
C GLY A 108 27.98 -1.51 -28.08
N LYS A 109 27.55 -0.56 -28.92
CA LYS A 109 26.32 -0.67 -29.73
C LYS A 109 26.30 -1.90 -30.65
N ALA A 110 27.44 -2.35 -31.16
CA ALA A 110 27.49 -3.55 -32.01
C ALA A 110 27.16 -4.83 -31.23
N ASP A 111 27.50 -4.91 -29.94
CA ASP A 111 27.12 -6.03 -29.07
C ASP A 111 25.62 -6.07 -28.82
N VAL A 112 24.99 -4.90 -28.69
CA VAL A 112 23.53 -4.77 -28.59
C VAL A 112 22.86 -5.29 -29.87
N ILE A 113 23.34 -4.86 -31.04
CA ILE A 113 22.82 -5.33 -32.33
C ILE A 113 23.00 -6.85 -32.48
N ARG A 114 24.16 -7.38 -32.08
CA ARG A 114 24.45 -8.81 -32.12
C ARG A 114 23.50 -9.60 -31.21
N HIS A 115 23.21 -9.10 -30.01
CA HIS A 115 22.23 -9.68 -29.10
C HIS A 115 20.83 -9.71 -29.72
N ILE A 116 20.36 -8.58 -30.28
CA ILE A 116 19.03 -8.48 -30.92
C ILE A 116 18.90 -9.44 -32.11
N LYS A 117 19.99 -9.66 -32.85
CA LYS A 117 20.04 -10.61 -33.97
C LYS A 117 20.22 -12.07 -33.53
N SER A 118 20.48 -12.34 -32.25
CA SER A 118 20.69 -13.70 -31.76
C SER A 118 19.43 -14.55 -31.86
N LYS A 119 19.60 -15.86 -32.09
CA LYS A 119 18.47 -16.82 -32.19
C LYS A 119 17.61 -16.81 -30.91
N GLY A 120 18.24 -16.72 -29.74
CA GLY A 120 17.55 -16.72 -28.45
C GLY A 120 16.67 -15.48 -28.25
N HIS A 121 17.17 -14.30 -28.65
CA HIS A 121 16.37 -13.07 -28.61
C HIS A 121 15.18 -13.16 -29.57
N ARG A 122 15.42 -13.55 -30.83
CA ARG A 122 14.38 -13.65 -31.86
C ARG A 122 13.29 -14.66 -31.52
N ALA A 123 13.65 -15.81 -30.98
CA ALA A 123 12.68 -16.81 -30.54
C ALA A 123 11.77 -16.28 -29.42
N LYS A 124 12.35 -15.61 -28.41
CA LYS A 124 11.58 -14.99 -27.32
C LYS A 124 10.72 -13.82 -27.81
N GLU A 125 11.25 -12.99 -28.70
CA GLU A 125 10.52 -11.88 -29.34
C GLU A 125 9.31 -12.40 -30.12
N GLN A 126 9.47 -13.45 -30.94
CA GLN A 126 8.38 -14.10 -31.67
C GLN A 126 7.37 -14.76 -30.73
N ALA A 127 7.81 -15.39 -29.64
CA ALA A 127 6.90 -15.96 -28.63
C ALA A 127 6.04 -14.87 -27.96
N ILE A 128 6.63 -13.71 -27.65
CA ILE A 128 5.89 -12.56 -27.11
C ILE A 128 4.89 -12.00 -28.14
N GLN A 129 5.25 -11.95 -29.43
CA GLN A 129 4.36 -11.47 -30.49
C GLN A 129 3.22 -12.45 -30.83
N SER A 130 3.46 -13.76 -30.68
CA SER A 130 2.48 -14.82 -30.98
C SER A 130 1.58 -15.17 -29.80
N THR A 131 1.98 -14.83 -28.58
CA THR A 131 1.08 -14.84 -27.43
C THR A 131 0.07 -13.73 -27.66
N THR A 132 -1.21 -14.08 -27.82
CA THR A 132 -2.28 -13.09 -27.89
C THR A 132 -2.12 -12.17 -26.70
N THR A 133 -1.87 -10.89 -26.94
CA THR A 133 -1.82 -9.85 -25.91
C THR A 133 -3.01 -10.13 -25.01
N ILE A 134 -2.78 -10.53 -23.77
CA ILE A 134 -3.82 -10.43 -22.75
C ILE A 134 -4.17 -8.96 -22.84
N ALA A 135 -5.34 -8.67 -23.44
CA ALA A 135 -5.76 -7.30 -23.65
C ALA A 135 -5.51 -6.62 -22.31
N PRO A 136 -4.75 -5.51 -22.26
CA PRO A 136 -4.61 -4.81 -21.01
C PRO A 136 -6.05 -4.45 -20.70
N TYR A 137 -6.60 -5.10 -19.69
CA TYR A 137 -7.91 -4.80 -19.19
C TYR A 137 -7.69 -3.43 -18.57
N TYR A 138 -7.74 -2.39 -19.40
CA TYR A 138 -7.78 -1.00 -19.00
C TYR A 138 -9.16 -0.76 -18.39
N ALA A 139 -9.52 -1.57 -17.39
CA ALA A 139 -10.19 -1.00 -16.25
C ALA A 139 -9.23 0.07 -15.72
N PRO A 140 -9.71 1.29 -15.43
CA PRO A 140 -8.86 2.33 -14.87
C PRO A 140 -8.12 1.72 -13.70
N VAL A 141 -6.78 1.78 -13.73
CA VAL A 141 -5.90 1.27 -12.68
C VAL A 141 -6.33 1.91 -11.38
N SER A 142 -7.15 1.18 -10.66
CA SER A 142 -7.59 1.50 -9.35
C SER A 142 -6.46 1.09 -8.42
N VAL A 143 -5.75 2.05 -7.86
CA VAL A 143 -4.91 1.80 -6.69
C VAL A 143 -5.81 1.14 -5.63
N GLY A 144 -5.61 -0.15 -5.35
CA GLY A 144 -6.39 -0.92 -4.38
C GLY A 144 -7.80 -1.37 -4.80
N GLY A 145 -8.09 -1.58 -6.09
CA GLY A 145 -9.39 -2.13 -6.54
C GLY A 145 -10.57 -1.14 -6.48
N MET A 146 -10.30 0.13 -6.14
CA MET A 146 -11.23 1.25 -6.03
C MET A 146 -11.48 1.99 -7.36
N THR A 147 -12.71 2.04 -7.87
CA THR A 147 -13.00 2.85 -9.06
C THR A 147 -12.79 4.36 -8.80
N ALA A 148 -12.58 5.15 -9.86
CA ALA A 148 -12.46 6.60 -9.74
C ALA A 148 -13.70 7.26 -9.09
N GLN A 149 -14.88 6.66 -9.29
CA GLN A 149 -16.14 7.13 -8.72
C GLN A 149 -16.24 6.79 -7.22
N ASP A 150 -15.73 5.63 -6.80
CA ASP A 150 -15.69 5.28 -5.38
C ASP A 150 -14.75 6.20 -4.62
N ALA A 151 -13.61 6.58 -5.21
CA ALA A 151 -12.69 7.54 -4.61
C ALA A 151 -13.35 8.92 -4.42
N LYS A 152 -14.19 9.37 -5.37
CA LYS A 152 -14.97 10.62 -5.22
C LYS A 152 -15.99 10.51 -4.09
N THR A 153 -16.69 9.37 -4.02
CA THR A 153 -17.71 9.10 -3.00
C THR A 153 -17.08 9.07 -1.61
N ARG A 154 -16.00 8.32 -1.41
CA ARG A 154 -15.27 8.28 -0.14
C ARG A 154 -14.77 9.67 0.30
N ARG A 155 -14.26 10.47 -0.63
CA ARG A 155 -13.86 11.86 -0.33
C ARG A 155 -15.04 12.70 0.18
N ALA A 156 -16.23 12.53 -0.40
CA ALA A 156 -17.43 13.22 0.07
C ALA A 156 -17.82 12.76 1.49
N GLU A 157 -17.78 11.45 1.75
CA GLU A 157 -18.08 10.87 3.06
C GLU A 157 -17.14 11.41 4.16
N VAL A 158 -15.83 11.45 3.89
CA VAL A 158 -14.84 12.02 4.81
C VAL A 158 -15.10 13.51 5.06
N LYS A 159 -15.38 14.30 4.01
CA LYS A 159 -15.66 15.74 4.17
C LYS A 159 -16.90 16.01 5.03
N VAL A 160 -17.97 15.25 4.80
CA VAL A 160 -19.19 15.37 5.62
C VAL A 160 -18.89 14.98 7.06
N ALA A 161 -18.19 13.86 7.29
CA ALA A 161 -17.84 13.42 8.63
C ALA A 161 -17.02 14.46 9.40
N VAL A 162 -15.99 15.04 8.77
CA VAL A 162 -15.16 16.08 9.38
C VAL A 162 -15.99 17.33 9.69
N SER A 163 -16.85 17.78 8.76
CA SER A 163 -17.72 18.94 8.99
C SER A 163 -18.71 18.72 10.14
N MET A 164 -19.20 17.49 10.33
CA MET A 164 -20.04 17.17 11.49
C MET A 164 -19.28 17.35 12.81
N VAL A 165 -18.01 16.95 12.87
CA VAL A 165 -17.17 17.12 14.06
C VAL A 165 -16.87 18.61 14.30
N GLU A 166 -16.50 19.35 13.26
CA GLU A 166 -16.20 20.79 13.34
C GLU A 166 -17.37 21.63 13.87
N HIS A 167 -18.60 21.19 13.61
CA HIS A 167 -19.82 21.88 14.04
C HIS A 167 -20.55 21.20 15.20
N ASN A 168 -19.90 20.25 15.89
CA ASN A 168 -20.47 19.52 17.02
C ASN A 168 -21.84 18.88 16.71
N VAL A 169 -22.03 18.42 15.47
CA VAL A 169 -23.27 17.80 15.01
C VAL A 169 -23.33 16.36 15.52
N PRO A 170 -24.41 15.95 16.21
CA PRO A 170 -24.57 14.57 16.65
C PRO A 170 -24.50 13.59 15.49
N PHE A 171 -23.73 12.50 15.65
CA PHE A 171 -23.57 11.49 14.59
C PHE A 171 -24.87 10.78 14.20
N ALA A 172 -25.90 10.87 15.04
CA ALA A 172 -27.24 10.40 14.71
C ALA A 172 -27.83 11.10 13.46
N VAL A 173 -27.43 12.34 13.20
CA VAL A 173 -27.88 13.09 12.01
C VAL A 173 -27.36 12.46 10.72
N ALA A 174 -26.24 11.72 10.76
CA ALA A 174 -25.65 11.09 9.59
C ALA A 174 -26.58 10.09 8.90
N ASP A 175 -27.49 9.45 9.66
CA ASP A 175 -28.45 8.47 9.12
C ASP A 175 -29.39 9.10 8.08
N HIS A 176 -29.62 10.41 8.16
CA HIS A 176 -30.50 11.14 7.25
C HIS A 176 -29.80 11.61 5.97
N PHE A 177 -28.47 11.71 5.93
CA PHE A 177 -27.77 12.25 4.77
C PHE A 177 -27.82 11.33 3.56
N SER A 178 -27.72 10.02 3.76
CA SER A 178 -27.76 9.06 2.65
C SER A 178 -29.06 9.13 1.81
N PRO A 179 -30.27 9.14 2.40
CA PRO A 179 -31.50 9.33 1.63
C PRO A 179 -31.64 10.78 1.11
N LEU A 180 -31.32 11.79 1.93
CA LEU A 180 -31.48 13.21 1.56
C LEU A 180 -30.63 13.59 0.34
N LEU A 181 -29.34 13.22 0.32
CA LEU A 181 -28.44 13.56 -0.77
C LEU A 181 -28.87 12.91 -2.09
N LYS A 182 -29.46 11.71 -2.04
CA LYS A 182 -29.96 11.02 -3.24
C LYS A 182 -31.19 11.70 -3.82
N GLU A 183 -32.05 12.23 -2.96
CA GLU A 183 -33.25 12.94 -3.38
C GLU A 183 -32.93 14.33 -3.92
N CYS A 184 -32.07 15.08 -3.22
CA CYS A 184 -31.66 16.43 -3.62
C CYS A 184 -30.79 16.44 -4.90
N PHE A 185 -29.95 15.42 -5.11
CA PHE A 185 -28.96 15.39 -6.19
C PHE A 185 -29.09 14.12 -7.05
N LYS A 186 -30.16 14.07 -7.85
CA LYS A 186 -30.47 12.93 -8.74
C LYS A 186 -29.49 12.77 -9.90
N ASP A 187 -28.85 13.86 -10.31
CA ASP A 187 -27.88 13.94 -11.40
C ASP A 187 -26.45 13.55 -10.98
N SER A 188 -26.13 13.64 -9.69
CA SER A 188 -24.78 13.41 -9.18
C SER A 188 -24.53 11.93 -8.86
N PRO A 189 -23.65 11.23 -9.59
CA PRO A 189 -23.33 9.83 -9.29
C PRO A 189 -22.65 9.68 -7.91
N THR A 190 -22.05 10.75 -7.39
CA THR A 190 -21.40 10.75 -6.07
C THR A 190 -22.44 10.76 -4.95
N ALA A 191 -23.50 11.55 -5.12
CA ALA A 191 -24.61 11.59 -4.17
C ALA A 191 -25.42 10.27 -4.21
N GLN A 192 -25.61 9.71 -5.41
CA GLN A 192 -26.27 8.41 -5.57
C GLN A 192 -25.49 7.26 -4.90
N ASN A 193 -24.17 7.31 -4.96
CA ASN A 193 -23.30 6.32 -4.32
C ASN A 193 -23.00 6.61 -2.86
N TYR A 194 -23.38 7.79 -2.33
CA TYR A 194 -23.14 8.14 -0.94
C TYR A 194 -23.85 7.15 -0.01
N LYS A 195 -23.06 6.47 0.82
CA LYS A 195 -23.52 5.46 1.76
C LYS A 195 -22.72 5.62 3.04
N CYS A 196 -23.07 6.65 3.79
CA CYS A 196 -22.50 6.95 5.10
C CYS A 196 -23.61 7.28 6.08
N ALA A 197 -23.56 6.62 7.23
CA ALA A 197 -24.50 6.69 8.34
C ALA A 197 -23.69 6.64 9.64
N ARG A 198 -24.34 6.65 10.82
CA ARG A 198 -23.66 6.80 12.12
C ARG A 198 -22.43 5.92 12.29
N THR A 199 -22.51 4.62 12.04
CA THR A 199 -21.39 3.67 12.25
C THR A 199 -20.20 3.99 11.35
N LYS A 200 -20.46 4.23 10.06
CA LYS A 200 -19.40 4.50 9.10
C LYS A 200 -18.77 5.86 9.34
N THR A 201 -19.56 6.89 9.65
CA THR A 201 -19.08 8.21 10.05
C THR A 201 -18.18 8.08 11.28
N SER A 202 -18.61 7.34 12.30
CA SER A 202 -17.82 7.11 13.53
C SER A 202 -16.50 6.40 13.22
N CYS A 203 -16.52 5.36 12.39
CA CYS A 203 -15.30 4.66 11.98
C CYS A 203 -14.35 5.57 11.18
N ILE A 204 -14.87 6.40 10.26
CA ILE A 204 -14.06 7.36 9.51
C ILE A 204 -13.37 8.33 10.49
N ILE A 205 -14.10 8.86 11.47
CA ILE A 205 -13.53 9.78 12.44
C ILE A 205 -12.52 9.10 13.35
N ASN A 206 -12.89 8.00 14.00
CA ASN A 206 -12.07 7.37 15.04
C ASN A 206 -10.87 6.61 14.46
N GLU A 207 -11.02 5.92 13.34
CA GLU A 207 -9.99 5.01 12.80
C GLU A 207 -9.13 5.66 11.72
N ALA A 208 -9.67 6.61 10.95
CA ALA A 208 -8.91 7.24 9.86
C ALA A 208 -8.44 8.65 10.20
N VAL A 209 -9.33 9.51 10.73
CA VAL A 209 -9.05 10.93 10.92
C VAL A 209 -8.32 11.19 12.25
N ALA A 210 -8.82 10.66 13.36
CA ALA A 210 -8.28 10.89 14.69
C ALA A 210 -6.81 10.47 14.86
N PRO A 211 -6.34 9.31 14.33
CA PRO A 211 -4.95 8.91 14.48
C PRO A 211 -3.98 9.86 13.78
N HIS A 212 -4.38 10.41 12.63
CA HIS A 212 -3.60 11.40 11.91
C HIS A 212 -3.44 12.69 12.73
N PHE A 213 -4.54 13.25 13.23
CA PHE A 213 -4.49 14.45 14.06
C PHE A 213 -3.78 14.23 15.39
N ARG A 214 -3.94 13.06 16.03
CA ARG A 214 -3.20 12.69 17.23
C ARG A 214 -1.70 12.66 16.97
N LYS A 215 -1.26 12.05 15.87
CA LYS A 215 0.16 11.99 15.49
C LYS A 215 0.71 13.40 15.23
N GLU A 216 -0.01 14.21 14.47
CA GLU A 216 0.34 15.61 14.22
C GLU A 216 0.48 16.42 15.52
N LEU A 217 -0.50 16.28 16.42
CA LEU A 217 -0.48 16.95 17.72
C LEU A 217 0.73 16.52 18.57
N VAL A 218 0.99 15.21 18.66
CA VAL A 218 2.15 14.68 19.40
C VAL A 218 3.46 15.20 18.82
N MET A 219 3.60 15.26 17.49
CA MET A 219 4.80 15.82 16.87
C MET A 219 5.01 17.29 17.26
N LYS A 220 3.95 18.11 17.21
CA LYS A 220 4.01 19.52 17.62
C LYS A 220 4.34 19.69 19.10
N MET A 221 3.75 18.88 19.98
CA MET A 221 4.02 18.92 21.43
C MET A 221 5.46 18.51 21.78
N ARG A 222 6.11 17.70 20.95
CA ARG A 222 7.53 17.31 21.15
C ARG A 222 8.51 18.41 20.75
N THR A 223 8.16 19.25 19.78
CA THR A 223 9.06 20.26 19.21
C THR A 223 8.80 21.67 19.74
N ASN A 224 7.68 21.91 20.41
CA ASN A 224 7.25 23.24 20.84
C ASN A 224 6.81 23.22 22.31
N PRO A 225 7.08 24.29 23.09
CA PRO A 225 6.48 24.43 24.41
C PRO A 225 4.95 24.47 24.29
N PHE A 226 4.26 23.89 25.26
CA PHE A 226 2.80 23.86 25.33
C PHE A 226 2.32 24.07 26.76
N THR A 227 1.09 24.56 26.90
CA THR A 227 0.41 24.70 28.20
C THR A 227 -0.73 23.70 28.25
N LEU A 228 -0.88 23.01 29.39
CA LEU A 228 -2.01 22.14 29.68
C LEU A 228 -2.97 22.88 30.61
N ILE A 229 -4.23 22.99 30.22
CA ILE A 229 -5.30 23.53 31.06
C ILE A 229 -6.23 22.38 31.40
N THR A 230 -6.43 22.14 32.69
CA THR A 230 -7.36 21.13 33.20
C THR A 230 -8.56 21.84 33.80
N ASP A 231 -9.74 21.61 33.23
CA ASP A 231 -11.01 22.06 33.81
C ASP A 231 -11.68 20.89 34.56
N GLY A 232 -12.15 21.17 35.78
CA GLY A 232 -12.79 20.19 36.64
C GLY A 232 -14.30 20.41 36.65
N SER A 233 -15.07 19.49 36.05
CA SER A 233 -16.52 19.49 36.20
C SER A 233 -16.92 18.87 37.54
N ASN A 234 -17.88 19.48 38.23
CA ASN A 234 -18.53 18.90 39.41
C ASN A 234 -19.82 18.14 39.03
N ASP A 235 -19.92 17.69 37.78
CA ASP A 235 -21.01 16.81 37.38
C ASP A 235 -20.83 15.45 38.07
N THR A 236 -21.75 15.13 38.97
CA THR A 236 -21.84 13.82 39.62
C THR A 236 -22.11 12.67 38.63
N GLY A 237 -22.34 12.96 37.35
CA GLY A 237 -22.32 12.01 36.24
C GLY A 237 -20.98 11.99 35.50
N HIS A 238 -19.98 11.32 36.09
CA HIS A 238 -18.67 10.93 35.54
C HIS A 238 -18.46 11.10 34.02
N TYR A 239 -17.76 12.15 33.53
CA TYR A 239 -16.76 12.11 32.41
C TYR A 239 -15.95 13.44 32.41
N THR A 240 -14.62 13.40 32.63
CA THR A 240 -13.73 14.57 32.50
C THR A 240 -13.27 14.75 31.05
N PHE A 241 -13.54 15.91 30.45
CA PHE A 241 -13.08 16.25 29.10
C PHE A 241 -11.82 17.14 29.16
N HIS A 242 -10.76 16.73 28.45
CA HIS A 242 -9.56 17.54 28.28
C HIS A 242 -9.57 18.21 26.90
N THR A 243 -9.51 19.54 26.85
CA THR A 243 -9.36 20.31 25.60
C THR A 243 -7.97 20.94 25.54
N PHE A 244 -7.24 20.71 24.45
CA PHE A 244 -5.96 21.35 24.17
C PHE A 244 -6.16 22.55 23.23
N GLN A 245 -5.58 23.69 23.57
CA GLN A 245 -5.57 24.87 22.69
C GLN A 245 -4.14 25.37 22.47
N HIS A 246 -3.81 25.71 21.22
CA HIS A 246 -2.53 26.29 20.86
C HIS A 246 -2.49 27.78 21.25
N PRO A 247 -1.38 28.27 21.85
CA PRO A 247 -1.18 29.69 22.04
C PRO A 247 -0.81 30.39 20.73
N PHE A 248 -1.23 31.65 20.62
CA PHE A 248 -0.97 32.59 19.52
C PHE A 248 0.52 32.82 19.24
#